data_AF-A0A2X2SNX6-F1
#
_entry.id   AF-A0A2X2SNX6-F1
#
_cell.length_a   1.000
_cell.length_b   1.000
_cell.length_c   1.000
_cell.angle_alpha   90.00
_cell.angle_beta   90.00
_cell.angle_gamma   90.00
#
_symmetry.space_group_name_H-M   'P 1'
#
loop_
_entity.id
_entity.type
_entity.pdbx_description
1 polymer ?
#
loop_
_entity_poly.entity_id
_entity_poly.type
_entity_poly.pdbx_seq_one_letter_code
_entity_poly.pdbx_strand_id
1 'polypeptide(L)'
;MALIKEATSLSIYLKYQPKTLAKRLIKEKPHRPLISEINDADLEDFIRKHLFERNPFYMQANYIISMDNLTEEESINEIVKILQL
;
A
#
# COMPACT_ATOMS: atom_id res chain seq x y z
N MET A 1 3.51 13.99 -8.38
CA MET A 1 3.39 14.23 -6.93
C MET A 1 3.66 15.69 -6.53
N ALA A 2 3.95 16.61 -7.46
CA ALA A 2 4.32 17.99 -7.13
C ALA A 2 3.27 18.72 -6.28
N LEU A 3 1.99 18.66 -6.67
CA LEU A 3 0.90 19.31 -5.92
C LEU A 3 0.77 18.80 -4.46
N ILE A 4 0.95 17.49 -4.23
CA ILE A 4 0.90 16.92 -2.88
C ILE A 4 2.08 17.42 -2.05
N LYS A 5 3.29 17.43 -2.63
CA LYS A 5 4.51 17.91 -1.97
C LYS A 5 4.47 19.40 -1.66
N GLU A 6 3.80 20.18 -2.49
CA GLU A 6 3.59 21.61 -2.28
C GLU A 6 2.55 21.87 -1.18
N ALA A 7 1.48 21.08 -1.15
CA ALA A 7 0.41 21.24 -0.17
C ALA A 7 0.82 20.77 1.23
N THR A 8 1.68 19.75 1.35
CA THR A 8 2.12 19.23 2.65
C THR A 8 3.44 18.45 2.55
N SER A 9 4.24 18.55 3.61
CA SER A 9 5.39 17.65 3.81
C SER A 9 4.98 16.28 4.35
N LEU A 10 3.73 16.14 4.81
CA LEU A 10 3.21 14.91 5.37
C LEU A 10 2.58 14.04 4.28
N SER A 11 3.43 13.31 3.57
CA SER A 11 3.00 12.25 2.65
C SER A 11 3.58 10.91 3.08
N ILE A 12 2.72 9.93 3.32
CA ILE A 12 3.08 8.63 3.88
C ILE A 12 2.68 7.53 2.90
N TYR A 13 3.64 6.70 2.50
CA TYR A 13 3.39 5.48 1.73
C TYR A 13 3.50 4.25 2.63
N LEU A 14 2.38 3.53 2.78
CA LEU A 14 2.31 2.25 3.48
C LEU A 14 2.67 1.14 2.48
N LYS A 15 3.95 0.74 2.48
CA LYS A 15 4.50 -0.21 1.54
C LYS A 15 4.29 -1.64 2.03
N TYR A 16 3.73 -2.47 1.14
CA TYR A 16 3.55 -3.91 1.34
C TYR A 16 4.15 -4.68 0.18
N GLN A 17 4.59 -5.92 0.42
CA GLN A 17 4.89 -6.86 -0.65
C GLN A 17 3.61 -7.23 -1.44
N PRO A 18 3.71 -7.47 -2.77
CA PRO A 18 2.57 -7.92 -3.57
C PRO A 18 1.87 -9.15 -2.99
N LYS A 19 2.65 -10.13 -2.52
CA LYS A 19 2.17 -11.35 -1.86
C LYS A 19 1.32 -11.07 -0.62
N THR A 20 1.74 -10.12 0.21
CA THR A 20 1.01 -9.74 1.43
C THR A 20 -0.30 -9.06 1.08
N LEU A 21 -0.29 -8.15 0.10
CA LEU A 21 -1.52 -7.52 -0.40
C LEU A 21 -2.48 -8.53 -1.02
N ALA A 22 -1.99 -9.47 -1.82
CA ALA A 22 -2.82 -10.51 -2.43
C ALA A 22 -3.56 -11.32 -1.36
N LYS A 23 -2.84 -11.81 -0.33
CA LYS A 23 -3.43 -12.54 0.80
C LYS A 23 -4.53 -11.77 1.53
N ARG A 24 -4.36 -10.45 1.68
CA ARG A 24 -5.37 -9.58 2.31
C ARG A 24 -6.57 -9.39 1.37
N LEU A 25 -6.31 -9.13 0.10
CA LEU A 25 -7.32 -8.78 -0.88
C LEU A 25 -8.20 -9.96 -1.32
N ILE A 26 -7.70 -11.20 -1.30
CA ILE A 26 -8.51 -12.40 -1.56
C ILE A 26 -9.76 -12.41 -0.68
N LYS A 27 -9.62 -12.08 0.61
CA LYS A 27 -10.73 -12.04 1.57
C LYS A 27 -11.74 -10.93 1.28
N GLU A 28 -11.30 -9.87 0.59
CA GLU A 28 -12.07 -8.67 0.30
C GLU A 28 -12.64 -8.63 -1.13
N LYS A 29 -12.32 -9.64 -1.97
CA LYS A 29 -12.76 -9.72 -3.38
C LYS A 29 -14.27 -9.53 -3.57
N PRO A 30 -15.17 -10.09 -2.73
CA PRO A 30 -16.61 -9.91 -2.91
C PRO A 30 -17.07 -8.44 -2.89
N HIS A 31 -16.31 -7.56 -2.24
CA HIS A 31 -16.63 -6.15 -2.09
C HIS A 31 -15.83 -5.23 -3.01
N ARG A 32 -15.00 -5.78 -3.90
CA ARG A 32 -14.07 -5.02 -4.74
C ARG A 32 -14.25 -5.38 -6.22
N PRO A 33 -15.12 -4.67 -6.96
CA PRO A 33 -15.43 -4.96 -8.37
C PRO A 33 -14.20 -5.02 -9.29
N LEU A 34 -13.17 -4.22 -9.01
CA LEU A 34 -11.95 -4.20 -9.83
C LEU A 34 -11.12 -5.48 -9.77
N ILE A 35 -11.31 -6.31 -8.74
CA ILE A 35 -10.55 -7.57 -8.55
C ILE A 35 -11.46 -8.79 -8.36
N SER A 36 -12.78 -8.64 -8.52
CA SER A 36 -13.75 -9.73 -8.27
C SER A 36 -13.54 -10.90 -9.23
N GLU A 37 -13.28 -10.59 -10.50
CA GLU A 37 -13.12 -11.57 -11.60
C GLU A 37 -11.70 -12.12 -11.75
N ILE A 38 -10.74 -11.64 -10.95
CA ILE A 38 -9.34 -12.07 -11.04
C ILE A 38 -9.17 -13.34 -10.21
N ASN A 39 -8.67 -14.42 -10.78
CA ASN A 39 -8.41 -15.65 -10.01
C ASN A 39 -7.41 -15.38 -8.88
N ASP A 40 -7.54 -16.11 -7.77
CA ASP A 40 -6.67 -15.94 -6.61
C ASP A 40 -5.19 -16.21 -6.94
N ALA A 41 -4.92 -17.12 -7.88
CA ALA A 41 -3.57 -17.43 -8.37
C ALA A 41 -2.95 -16.27 -9.17
N ASP A 42 -3.77 -15.48 -9.87
CA ASP A 42 -3.33 -14.37 -10.73
C ASP A 42 -3.27 -13.03 -9.99
N LEU A 43 -3.88 -12.95 -8.81
CA LEU A 43 -4.05 -11.70 -8.06
C LEU A 43 -2.70 -11.09 -7.64
N GLU A 44 -1.72 -11.90 -7.24
CA GLU A 44 -0.40 -11.39 -6.87
C GLU A 44 0.29 -10.69 -8.04
N ASP A 45 0.22 -11.26 -9.24
CA ASP A 45 0.84 -10.69 -10.43
C ASP A 45 0.10 -9.45 -10.94
N PHE A 46 -1.23 -9.45 -10.84
CA PHE A 46 -2.03 -8.25 -11.07
C PHE A 46 -1.58 -7.10 -10.15
N ILE A 47 -1.45 -7.36 -8.85
CA ILE A 47 -0.97 -6.37 -7.88
C ILE A 47 0.46 -5.95 -8.19
N ARG A 48 1.35 -6.89 -8.52
CA ARG A 48 2.75 -6.61 -8.85
C ARG A 48 2.87 -5.66 -10.03
N LYS A 49 2.12 -5.91 -11.11
CA LYS A 49 2.08 -5.06 -12.30
C LYS A 49 1.66 -3.63 -11.93
N HIS A 50 0.57 -3.47 -11.20
CA HIS A 50 0.09 -2.15 -10.82
C HIS A 50 1.00 -1.44 -9.82
N LEU A 51 1.62 -2.16 -8.89
CA LEU A 51 2.61 -1.59 -8.00
C LEU A 51 3.83 -1.11 -8.77
N PHE A 52 4.29 -1.86 -9.78
CA PHE A 52 5.39 -1.44 -10.65
C PHE A 52 5.07 -0.14 -11.40
N GLU A 53 3.89 -0.05 -12.02
CA GLU A 53 3.42 1.17 -12.70
C GLU A 53 3.34 2.38 -11.75
N ARG A 54 2.97 2.15 -10.48
CA ARG A 54 2.77 3.20 -9.48
C ARG A 54 4.02 3.52 -8.67
N ASN A 55 5.03 2.64 -8.68
CA ASN A 55 6.24 2.77 -7.89
C ASN A 55 6.95 4.13 -8.09
N PRO A 56 7.08 4.67 -9.33
CA PRO A 56 7.69 5.98 -9.54
C PRO A 56 6.98 7.12 -8.80
N PHE A 57 5.68 6.98 -8.48
CA PHE A 57 4.89 7.97 -7.77
C PHE A 57 4.88 7.72 -6.27
N TYR A 58 4.65 6.49 -5.82
CA TYR A 58 4.60 6.13 -4.40
C TYR A 58 5.95 6.34 -3.70
N MET A 59 7.05 6.08 -4.41
CA MET A 59 8.40 6.33 -3.89
C MET A 59 8.75 7.82 -3.75
N GLN A 60 7.87 8.73 -4.18
CA GLN A 60 8.05 10.17 -3.97
C GLN A 60 7.52 10.64 -2.61
N ALA A 61 6.83 9.78 -1.84
CA ALA A 61 6.35 10.12 -0.51
C ALA A 61 7.50 10.50 0.44
N ASN A 62 7.23 11.43 1.36
CA ASN A 62 8.21 11.90 2.34
C ASN A 62 8.56 10.80 3.36
N TYR A 63 7.57 9.96 3.70
CA TYR A 63 7.73 8.84 4.61
C TYR A 63 7.30 7.55 3.91
N ILE A 64 8.13 6.52 3.97
CA ILE A 64 7.83 5.20 3.40
C ILE A 64 7.98 4.17 4.51
N ILE A 65 6.89 3.49 4.86
CA ILE A 65 6.85 2.52 5.95
C ILE A 65 6.67 1.13 5.36
N SER A 66 7.54 0.19 5.72
CA SER A 66 7.33 -1.22 5.41
C SER A 66 6.35 -1.81 6.41
N MET A 67 5.20 -2.27 5.92
CA MET A 67 4.12 -2.78 6.75
C MET A 67 4.02 -4.31 6.79
N ASP A 68 4.88 -4.99 6.03
CA ASP A 68 4.96 -6.44 6.08
C ASP A 68 5.40 -6.92 7.47
N ASN A 69 4.77 -7.99 7.95
CA ASN A 69 5.00 -8.61 9.27
C ASN A 69 4.63 -7.76 10.49
N LEU A 70 3.96 -6.62 10.30
CA LEU A 70 3.40 -5.85 11.41
C LEU A 70 1.97 -6.33 11.71
N THR A 71 1.65 -6.40 13.00
CA THR A 71 0.29 -6.43 13.50
C THR A 71 -0.41 -5.10 13.23
N GLU A 72 -1.74 -5.06 13.42
CA GLU A 72 -2.51 -3.84 13.29
C GLU A 72 -2.03 -2.76 14.29
N GLU A 73 -1.79 -3.15 15.54
CA GLU A 73 -1.27 -2.26 16.58
C GLU A 73 0.12 -1.71 16.22
N GLU A 74 1.03 -2.57 15.78
CA GLU A 74 2.37 -2.13 15.33
C GLU A 74 2.29 -1.19 14.12
N SER A 75 1.39 -1.48 13.16
CA SER A 75 1.18 -0.62 11.99
C SER A 75 0.69 0.78 12.39
N ILE A 76 -0.24 0.85 13.35
CA ILE A 76 -0.74 2.12 13.90
C ILE A 76 0.40 2.86 14.60
N ASN A 77 1.19 2.16 15.42
CA ASN A 77 2.32 2.76 16.13
C ASN A 77 3.35 3.37 15.17
N GLU A 78 3.65 2.71 14.04
CA GLU A 78 4.55 3.28 13.01
C GLU A 78 3.99 4.56 12.39
N ILE A 79 2.68 4.63 12.15
CA ILE A 79 2.04 5.84 11.63
C ILE A 79 2.06 6.97 12.67
N VAL A 80 1.71 6.67 13.92
CA VAL A 80 1.68 7.65 15.02
C VAL A 80 3.05 8.26 15.27
N LYS A 81 4.13 7.48 15.20
CA LYS A 81 5.52 8.01 15.31
C LYS A 81 5.81 9.11 14.30
N ILE A 82 5.25 9.04 13.09
CA ILE A 82 5.44 10.06 12.06
C ILE A 82 4.59 11.30 12.33
N LEU A 83 3.38 11.13 12.90
CA LEU A 83 2.45 12.23 13.18
C LEU A 83 2.82 13.04 14.44
N GLN A 84 3.66 12.49 15.31
CA GLN A 84 4.15 13.14 16.53
C GLN A 84 5.49 13.90 16.33
N LEU A 85 6.02 13.90 15.10
CA LEU A 85 7.15 14.72 14.66
C LEU A 85 6.66 16.06 14.12
#